data_AF-A0A2E7HR99-F1
#
_entry.id   AF-A0A2E7HR99-F1
#
_cell.length_a   1.000
_cell.length_b   1.000
_cell.length_c   1.000
_cell.angle_alpha   90.00
_cell.angle_beta   90.00
_cell.angle_gamma   90.00
#
_symmetry.space_group_name_H-M   'P 1'
#
loop_
_entity.id
_entity.type
_entity.pdbx_description
1 polymer ?
#
loop_
_entity_poly.entity_id
_entity_poly.type
_entity_poly.pdbx_seq_one_letter_code
_entity_poly.pdbx_strand_id
1 'polypeptide(L)'
;MNRIFAKLGCLFLLTVCSLSTSWGKVLEDFDQSGGLGARWTASQGMLLERVGVAPSVRHEGVVGRMLKVKAVAGGYFASKSDFPDPRFVASSGLKFRINASGVSKQQPLVFEFQSFAKERKAWRWTRVSIDSTGWQTVELPTRYFRHSGAAYLPWEETRRFA
;
A
#
# COMPACT_ATOMS: atom_id res chain seq x y z
N MET A 1 2.95 -41.55 59.63
CA MET A 1 4.00 -40.51 59.79
C MET A 1 5.19 -40.88 58.93
N ASN A 2 5.35 -40.22 57.78
CA ASN A 2 6.63 -39.68 57.29
C ASN A 2 6.37 -39.03 55.92
N ARG A 3 6.60 -37.72 55.89
CA ARG A 3 6.45 -36.85 54.72
C ARG A 3 7.74 -36.96 53.89
N ILE A 4 7.61 -37.25 52.60
CA ILE A 4 8.67 -36.97 51.62
C ILE A 4 8.10 -35.93 50.68
N PHE A 5 8.47 -34.67 50.93
CA PHE A 5 8.24 -33.57 50.01
C PHE A 5 9.32 -33.64 48.93
N ALA A 6 8.97 -34.17 47.76
CA ALA A 6 9.75 -33.94 46.56
C ALA A 6 9.33 -32.58 45.98
N LYS A 7 10.23 -31.59 46.12
CA LYS A 7 10.23 -30.35 45.34
C LYS A 7 10.67 -30.65 43.90
N LEU A 8 10.37 -29.69 43.02
CA LEU A 8 10.66 -29.64 41.57
C LEU A 8 9.62 -30.39 40.72
N GLY A 9 9.01 -29.83 39.68
CA GLY A 9 9.34 -28.62 38.93
C GLY A 9 8.09 -27.95 38.37
N CYS A 10 8.06 -26.62 38.45
CA CYS A 10 7.10 -25.82 37.72
C CYS A 10 7.63 -25.72 36.28
N LEU A 11 7.16 -26.59 35.40
CA LEU A 11 7.46 -26.50 33.98
C LEU A 11 6.54 -25.45 33.36
N PHE A 12 6.90 -24.17 33.51
CA PHE A 12 6.35 -23.13 32.64
C PHE A 12 6.95 -23.33 31.24
N LEU A 13 6.25 -24.06 30.38
CA LEU A 13 6.48 -23.92 28.94
C LEU A 13 5.95 -22.54 28.54
N LEU A 14 6.82 -21.53 28.64
CA LEU A 14 6.73 -20.32 27.83
C LEU A 14 7.05 -20.74 26.40
N THR A 15 6.04 -21.22 25.67
CA THR A 15 6.05 -21.15 24.21
C THR A 15 5.88 -19.70 23.80
N VAL A 16 6.95 -18.93 23.94
CA VAL A 16 7.19 -17.72 23.16
C VAL A 16 8.13 -18.15 22.05
N CYS A 17 7.59 -18.30 20.85
CA CYS A 17 8.22 -18.00 19.56
C CYS A 17 7.42 -18.62 18.42
N SER A 18 6.26 -18.03 18.15
CA SER A 18 5.85 -17.84 16.77
C SER A 18 5.17 -16.48 16.65
N LEU A 19 5.95 -15.45 16.96
CA LEU A 19 5.82 -14.19 16.24
C LEU A 19 6.09 -14.53 14.77
N SER A 20 5.08 -15.01 14.04
CA SER A 20 5.07 -14.89 12.59
C SER A 20 4.82 -13.41 12.26
N THR A 21 5.72 -12.55 12.73
CA THR A 21 5.71 -11.17 12.34
C THR A 21 6.41 -11.10 10.99
N SER A 22 5.69 -11.47 9.92
CA SER A 22 5.93 -10.78 8.67
C SER A 22 5.45 -9.35 8.88
N TRP A 23 6.29 -8.50 9.49
CA TRP A 23 6.02 -7.07 9.60
C TRP A 23 5.79 -6.56 8.19
N GLY A 24 4.56 -6.16 7.88
CA GLY A 24 4.25 -5.48 6.64
C GLY A 24 5.09 -4.20 6.60
N LYS A 25 5.93 -4.05 5.57
CA LYS A 25 6.73 -2.84 5.42
C LYS A 25 5.84 -1.72 4.88
N VAL A 26 5.84 -0.58 5.55
CA VAL A 26 5.06 0.60 5.13
C VAL A 26 5.80 1.29 3.99
N LEU A 27 5.13 1.40 2.84
CA LEU A 27 5.67 2.11 1.67
C LEU A 27 5.36 3.62 1.71
N GLU A 28 4.21 3.97 2.27
CA GLU A 28 3.72 5.34 2.43
C GLU A 28 2.58 5.32 3.46
N ASP A 29 2.62 6.25 4.41
CA ASP A 29 1.57 6.54 5.38
C ASP A 29 1.09 8.01 5.32
N PHE A 30 1.70 8.82 4.44
CA PHE A 30 1.43 10.24 4.24
C PHE A 30 1.73 11.16 5.44
N ASP A 31 2.40 10.67 6.48
CA ASP A 31 2.77 11.46 7.65
C ASP A 31 4.18 12.05 7.58
N GLN A 32 4.95 11.72 6.53
CA GLN A 32 6.29 12.25 6.32
C GLN A 32 6.31 13.79 6.24
N SER A 33 7.36 14.41 6.78
CA SER A 33 7.55 15.86 6.68
C SER A 33 7.74 16.32 5.23
N GLY A 34 7.36 17.57 4.94
CA GLY A 34 7.44 18.17 3.60
C GLY A 34 6.17 18.03 2.76
N GLY A 35 6.21 18.56 1.53
CA GLY A 35 5.08 18.52 0.59
C GLY A 35 5.09 17.26 -0.29
N LEU A 36 3.93 16.95 -0.91
CA LEU A 36 3.80 15.81 -1.83
C LEU A 36 4.76 15.90 -3.04
N GLY A 37 5.01 17.10 -3.55
CA GLY A 37 5.72 17.32 -4.83
C GLY A 37 7.17 16.85 -4.91
N ALA A 38 7.79 16.48 -3.79
CA ALA A 38 9.13 15.88 -3.78
C ALA A 38 9.13 14.42 -4.28
N ARG A 39 8.03 13.69 -4.03
CA ARG A 39 7.95 12.24 -4.26
C ARG A 39 6.79 11.82 -5.13
N TRP A 40 5.73 12.62 -5.16
CA TRP A 40 4.50 12.37 -5.89
C TRP A 40 4.43 13.25 -7.14
N THR A 41 3.92 12.67 -8.21
CA THR A 41 3.59 13.36 -9.46
C THR A 41 2.23 12.87 -9.96
N ALA A 42 1.54 13.71 -10.73
CA ALA A 42 0.26 13.39 -11.33
C ALA A 42 0.20 13.97 -12.75
N SER A 43 -0.60 13.35 -13.61
CA SER A 43 -0.91 13.88 -14.93
C SER A 43 -1.74 15.16 -14.84
N GLN A 44 -1.83 15.89 -15.95
CA GLN A 44 -2.68 17.06 -16.08
C GLN A 44 -4.13 16.75 -15.67
N GLY A 45 -4.74 17.65 -14.92
CA GLY A 45 -6.12 17.53 -14.42
C GLY A 45 -6.28 16.69 -13.15
N MET A 46 -5.29 15.87 -12.77
CA MET A 46 -5.29 15.16 -11.49
C MET A 46 -4.87 16.11 -10.37
N LEU A 47 -5.63 16.14 -9.27
CA LEU A 47 -5.25 16.90 -8.07
C LEU A 47 -4.90 15.96 -6.93
N LEU A 48 -3.70 16.11 -6.38
CA LEU A 48 -3.21 15.38 -5.21
C LEU A 48 -3.10 16.33 -4.03
N GLU A 49 -3.76 16.00 -2.93
CA GLU A 49 -3.74 16.80 -1.71
C GLU A 49 -3.49 15.89 -0.51
N ARG A 50 -2.56 16.28 0.36
CA ARG A 50 -2.37 15.60 1.64
C ARG A 50 -3.27 16.28 2.67
N VAL A 51 -4.18 15.51 3.26
CA VAL A 51 -5.16 16.02 4.21
C VAL A 51 -5.15 15.21 5.50
N GLY A 52 -5.61 15.79 6.59
CA GLY A 52 -5.82 15.05 7.84
C GLY A 52 -6.95 14.04 7.69
N VAL A 53 -6.80 12.87 8.31
CA VAL A 53 -7.89 11.91 8.45
C VAL A 53 -8.96 12.50 9.36
N ALA A 54 -10.21 12.54 8.89
CA ALA A 54 -11.30 13.13 9.66
C ALA A 54 -11.57 12.33 10.96
N PRO A 55 -11.90 12.99 12.09
CA PRO A 55 -12.15 12.31 13.37
C PRO A 55 -13.31 11.32 13.37
N SER A 56 -14.18 11.34 12.35
CA SER A 56 -15.28 10.40 12.17
C SER A 56 -14.87 9.09 11.49
N VAL A 57 -13.67 9.01 10.93
CA VAL A 57 -13.18 7.78 10.27
C VAL A 57 -12.91 6.72 11.33
N ARG A 58 -13.49 5.53 11.13
CA ARG A 58 -13.36 4.35 11.99
C ARG A 58 -12.92 3.17 11.12
N HIS A 59 -11.69 3.22 10.58
CA HIS A 59 -11.12 2.14 9.78
C HIS A 59 -9.69 1.84 10.21
N GLU A 60 -9.38 0.56 10.42
CA GLU A 60 -8.08 0.14 10.93
C GLU A 60 -6.93 0.54 9.98
N GLY A 61 -5.92 1.20 10.54
CA GLY A 61 -4.74 1.65 9.80
C GLY A 61 -4.98 2.90 8.94
N VAL A 62 -6.12 3.59 9.09
CA VAL A 62 -6.39 4.91 8.49
C VAL A 62 -6.34 5.95 9.60
N VAL A 63 -5.17 6.54 9.81
CA VAL A 63 -4.88 7.50 10.89
C VAL A 63 -3.96 8.62 10.37
N GLY A 64 -3.81 9.70 11.13
CA GLY A 64 -2.86 10.76 10.79
C GLY A 64 -3.28 11.52 9.52
N ARG A 65 -2.53 11.32 8.44
CA ARG A 65 -2.78 11.95 7.14
C ARG A 65 -3.10 10.93 6.05
N MET A 66 -3.73 11.40 4.99
CA MET A 66 -4.09 10.62 3.82
C MET A 66 -3.89 11.41 2.54
N LEU A 67 -3.78 10.70 1.42
CA LEU A 67 -3.82 11.29 0.09
C LEU A 67 -5.27 11.38 -0.39
N LYS A 68 -5.74 12.61 -0.58
CA LYS A 68 -6.97 12.91 -1.30
C LYS A 68 -6.64 13.11 -2.78
N VAL A 69 -7.35 12.38 -3.63
CA VAL A 69 -7.17 12.42 -5.08
C VAL A 69 -8.46 12.91 -5.72
N LYS A 70 -8.39 13.98 -6.53
CA LYS A 70 -9.43 14.27 -7.52
C LYS A 70 -8.93 13.71 -8.85
N ALA A 71 -9.54 12.60 -9.25
CA ALA A 71 -9.13 11.87 -10.44
C ALA A 71 -9.90 12.34 -11.68
N VAL A 72 -9.25 12.25 -12.84
CA VAL A 72 -9.85 12.38 -14.17
C VAL A 72 -9.70 11.07 -14.92
N ALA A 73 -10.61 10.77 -15.84
CA ALA A 73 -10.55 9.55 -16.64
C ALA A 73 -9.26 9.52 -17.47
N GLY A 74 -8.54 8.39 -17.46
CA GLY A 74 -7.25 8.23 -18.12
C GLY A 74 -6.07 8.90 -17.43
N GLY A 75 -6.30 9.65 -16.34
CA GLY A 75 -5.22 10.27 -15.57
C GLY A 75 -4.43 9.26 -14.74
N TYR A 76 -3.23 9.67 -14.32
CA TYR A 76 -2.40 8.88 -13.43
C TYR A 76 -1.80 9.72 -12.30
N PHE A 77 -1.37 9.02 -11.26
CA PHE A 77 -0.50 9.56 -10.24
C PHE A 77 0.48 8.49 -9.81
N ALA A 78 1.69 8.90 -9.44
CA ALA A 78 2.77 7.98 -9.12
C ALA A 78 3.63 8.57 -8.01
N SER A 79 4.23 7.68 -7.22
CA SER A 79 5.24 8.06 -6.25
C SER A 79 6.56 7.35 -6.50
N LYS A 80 7.65 8.05 -6.19
CA LYS A 80 8.96 7.42 -6.00
C LYS A 80 9.06 7.02 -4.53
N SER A 81 9.09 5.71 -4.30
CA SER A 81 9.33 5.17 -2.96
C SER A 81 10.78 5.43 -2.54
N ASP A 82 10.97 5.86 -1.30
CA ASP A 82 12.25 5.92 -0.57
C ASP A 82 12.60 4.57 0.07
N PHE A 83 11.71 3.58 -0.07
CA PHE A 83 11.90 2.27 0.51
C PHE A 83 13.15 1.62 -0.10
N PRO A 84 14.15 1.22 0.71
CA PRO A 84 15.39 0.64 0.20
C PRO A 84 15.13 -0.76 -0.35
N ASP A 85 15.37 -0.93 -1.65
CA ASP A 85 15.37 -2.20 -2.40
C ASP A 85 14.20 -3.16 -2.08
N PRO A 86 12.93 -2.73 -2.29
CA PRO A 86 11.80 -3.64 -2.13
C PRO A 86 11.88 -4.71 -3.22
N ARG A 87 12.22 -5.95 -2.83
CA ARG A 87 12.09 -7.10 -3.74
C ARG A 87 10.61 -7.44 -3.87
N PHE A 88 9.96 -6.89 -4.89
CA PHE A 88 8.53 -7.15 -5.19
C PHE A 88 8.19 -8.65 -5.17
N VAL A 89 9.09 -9.49 -5.71
CA VAL A 89 8.95 -10.96 -5.76
C VAL A 89 9.05 -11.65 -4.40
N ALA A 90 9.63 -10.99 -3.39
CA ALA A 90 9.74 -11.54 -2.02
C ALA A 90 8.50 -11.22 -1.16
N SER A 91 7.62 -10.33 -1.62
CA SER A 91 6.38 -9.97 -0.93
C SER A 91 5.25 -10.91 -1.34
N SER A 92 4.40 -11.31 -0.39
CA SER A 92 3.19 -12.10 -0.67
C SER A 92 2.04 -11.26 -1.25
N GLY A 93 2.04 -9.95 -0.98
CA GLY A 93 1.02 -9.02 -1.46
C GLY A 93 1.35 -7.56 -1.14
N LEU A 94 0.57 -6.68 -1.73
CA LEU A 94 0.49 -5.27 -1.37
C LEU A 94 -0.86 -4.99 -0.71
N LYS A 95 -0.87 -4.09 0.27
CA LYS A 95 -2.09 -3.69 0.99
C LYS A 95 -2.19 -2.19 1.02
N PHE A 96 -3.35 -1.64 0.67
CA PHE A 96 -3.66 -0.22 0.83
C PHE A 96 -5.09 -0.04 1.30
N ARG A 97 -5.38 1.14 1.84
CA ARG A 97 -6.73 1.52 2.29
C ARG A 97 -7.23 2.62 1.36
N ILE A 98 -8.46 2.49 0.91
CA ILE A 98 -9.07 3.43 -0.02
C ILE A 98 -10.52 3.68 0.38
N ASN A 99 -10.98 4.90 0.15
CA ASN A 99 -12.39 5.25 0.17
C ASN A 99 -12.70 5.99 -1.13
N ALA A 100 -13.61 5.43 -1.92
CA ALA A 100 -14.07 6.02 -3.16
C ALA A 100 -15.52 6.49 -2.99
N SER A 101 -15.76 7.79 -3.21
CA SER A 101 -17.11 8.35 -3.20
C SER A 101 -17.77 8.19 -4.57
N GLY A 102 -19.07 7.91 -4.60
CA GLY A 102 -19.85 7.86 -5.84
C GLY A 102 -19.65 6.58 -6.68
N VAL A 103 -19.01 5.56 -6.12
CA VAL A 103 -18.86 4.26 -6.79
C VAL A 103 -20.03 3.33 -6.48
N SER A 104 -20.29 2.40 -7.38
CA SER A 104 -21.28 1.32 -7.23
C SER A 104 -20.87 0.11 -8.07
N LYS A 105 -21.61 -1.01 -7.95
CA LYS A 105 -21.44 -2.18 -8.82
C LYS A 105 -21.63 -1.85 -10.31
N GLN A 106 -22.53 -0.92 -10.62
CA GLN A 106 -22.82 -0.49 -11.99
C GLN A 106 -21.80 0.53 -12.50
N GLN A 107 -21.17 1.28 -11.60
CA GLN A 107 -20.18 2.31 -11.91
C GLN A 107 -18.98 2.21 -10.95
N PRO A 108 -18.14 1.18 -11.09
CA PRO A 108 -16.97 1.02 -10.23
C PRO A 108 -15.87 2.01 -10.60
N LEU A 109 -15.05 2.39 -9.62
CA LEU A 109 -13.76 3.00 -9.90
C LEU A 109 -12.79 1.89 -10.31
N VAL A 110 -12.33 1.93 -11.56
CA VAL A 110 -11.36 0.98 -12.10
C VAL A 110 -10.04 1.69 -12.36
N PHE A 111 -8.94 1.11 -11.88
CA PHE A 111 -7.59 1.62 -12.13
C PHE A 111 -6.57 0.49 -12.20
N GLU A 112 -5.39 0.79 -12.71
CA GLU A 112 -4.25 -0.13 -12.68
C GLU A 112 -3.29 0.26 -11.57
N PHE A 113 -2.95 -0.72 -10.72
CA PHE A 113 -1.79 -0.58 -9.85
C PHE A 113 -0.56 -1.06 -10.62
N GLN A 114 0.45 -0.21 -10.72
CA GLN A 114 1.69 -0.49 -11.44
C GLN A 114 2.90 -0.34 -10.51
N SER A 115 3.77 -1.34 -10.49
CA SER A 115 5.06 -1.30 -9.80
C SER A 115 6.18 -1.39 -10.82
N PHE A 116 7.09 -0.44 -10.78
CA PHE A 116 8.22 -0.36 -11.69
C PHE A 116 9.50 -0.79 -10.98
N ALA A 117 10.35 -1.54 -11.67
CA ALA A 117 11.74 -1.71 -11.27
C ALA A 117 12.48 -0.36 -11.29
N LYS A 118 13.64 -0.29 -10.61
CA LYS A 118 14.56 0.85 -10.74
C LYS A 118 14.83 1.13 -12.22
N GLU A 119 14.86 2.41 -12.60
CA GLU A 119 14.98 2.87 -14.01
C GLU A 119 13.85 2.40 -14.94
N ARG A 120 12.73 1.90 -14.39
CA ARG A 120 11.54 1.44 -15.12
C ARG A 120 11.81 0.38 -16.20
N LYS A 121 12.92 -0.35 -16.12
CA LYS A 121 13.29 -1.44 -17.05
C LYS A 121 12.26 -2.57 -17.14
N ALA A 122 11.40 -2.71 -16.14
CA ALA A 122 10.33 -3.69 -16.10
C ALA A 122 9.21 -3.16 -15.21
N TRP A 123 7.98 -3.59 -15.47
CA TRP A 123 6.87 -3.33 -14.56
C TRP A 123 5.96 -4.55 -14.36
N ARG A 124 5.28 -4.51 -13.23
CA ARG A 124 4.28 -5.47 -12.79
C ARG A 124 2.98 -4.71 -12.56
N TRP A 125 1.87 -5.31 -12.94
CA TRP A 125 0.59 -4.64 -12.75
C TRP A 125 -0.57 -5.57 -12.46
N THR A 126 -1.59 -4.98 -11.86
CA THR A 126 -2.89 -5.60 -11.70
C THR A 126 -3.98 -4.54 -11.83
N ARG A 127 -5.14 -4.95 -12.34
CA ARG A 127 -6.34 -4.12 -12.37
C ARG A 127 -7.02 -4.20 -11.00
N VAL A 128 -7.42 -3.06 -10.48
CA VAL A 128 -8.20 -2.92 -9.26
C VAL A 128 -9.56 -2.33 -9.62
N SER A 129 -10.61 -2.87 -9.01
CA SER A 129 -11.98 -2.36 -9.13
C SER A 129 -12.53 -2.11 -7.74
N ILE A 130 -13.04 -0.91 -7.51
CA ILE A 130 -13.67 -0.48 -6.26
C ILE A 130 -15.13 -0.18 -6.56
N ASP A 131 -16.04 -1.00 -6.06
CA ASP A 131 -17.47 -0.96 -6.39
C ASP A 131 -18.37 -0.67 -5.18
N SER A 132 -17.77 -0.42 -4.01
CA SER A 132 -18.45 -0.08 -2.77
C SER A 132 -17.94 1.24 -2.20
N THR A 133 -18.86 2.03 -1.65
CA THR A 133 -18.53 3.27 -0.93
C THR A 133 -17.97 2.97 0.45
N GLY A 134 -17.25 3.95 1.01
CA GLY A 134 -16.65 3.84 2.35
C GLY A 134 -15.22 3.30 2.32
N TRP A 135 -14.59 3.31 3.49
CA TRP A 135 -13.23 2.80 3.65
C TRP A 135 -13.19 1.29 3.51
N GLN A 136 -12.21 0.81 2.77
CA GLN A 136 -11.93 -0.61 2.61
C GLN A 136 -10.43 -0.85 2.52
N THR A 137 -10.03 -2.04 2.97
CA THR A 137 -8.66 -2.54 2.83
C THR A 137 -8.59 -3.40 1.58
N VAL A 138 -7.79 -2.97 0.61
CA VAL A 138 -7.53 -3.71 -0.63
C VAL A 138 -6.24 -4.49 -0.46
N GLU A 139 -6.31 -5.80 -0.68
CA GLU A 139 -5.15 -6.69 -0.72
C GLU A 139 -4.92 -7.15 -2.15
N LEU A 140 -3.70 -6.94 -2.65
CA LEU A 140 -3.26 -7.32 -3.98
C LEU A 140 -2.17 -8.39 -3.85
N PRO A 141 -2.51 -9.70 -3.90
CA PRO A 141 -1.51 -10.76 -3.89
C PRO A 141 -0.55 -10.62 -5.09
N THR A 142 0.75 -10.63 -4.84
CA THR A 142 1.78 -10.42 -5.88
C THR A 142 1.71 -11.48 -6.99
N ARG A 143 1.25 -12.69 -6.66
CA ARG A 143 1.02 -13.78 -7.63
C ARG A 143 0.03 -13.46 -8.76
N TYR A 144 -0.83 -12.47 -8.58
CA TYR A 144 -1.81 -12.06 -9.60
C TYR A 144 -1.33 -10.89 -10.46
N PHE A 145 -0.12 -10.37 -10.20
CA PHE A 145 0.45 -9.31 -11.02
C PHE A 145 0.96 -9.86 -12.35
N ARG A 146 0.48 -9.24 -13.42
CA ARG A 146 0.96 -9.48 -14.78
C ARG A 146 2.32 -8.84 -14.96
N HIS A 147 3.17 -9.49 -15.76
CA HIS A 147 4.42 -8.90 -16.22
C HIS A 147 4.18 -8.20 -17.56
N SER A 148 4.80 -7.04 -17.73
CA SER A 148 4.91 -6.41 -19.04
C SER A 148 6.39 -6.28 -19.41
N GLY A 149 6.69 -6.44 -20.70
CA GLY A 149 8.03 -6.27 -21.24
C GLY A 149 8.57 -4.85 -21.03
N ALA A 150 9.89 -4.69 -21.10
CA ALA A 150 10.58 -3.44 -20.80
C ALA A 150 10.07 -2.25 -21.64
N ALA A 151 9.71 -1.16 -20.97
CA ALA A 151 9.65 0.17 -21.56
C ALA A 151 10.62 1.05 -20.76
N TYR A 152 11.81 1.33 -21.30
CA TYR A 152 12.78 2.20 -20.64
C TYR A 152 12.26 3.64 -20.71
N LEU A 153 11.71 4.14 -19.60
CA LEU A 153 11.30 5.54 -19.46
C LEU A 153 11.95 6.10 -18.18
N PRO A 154 12.93 7.01 -18.30
CA PRO A 154 13.48 7.75 -17.15
C PRO A 154 12.36 8.46 -16.36
N TRP A 155 12.55 8.58 -15.05
CA TRP A 155 11.56 9.23 -14.17
C TRP A 155 11.32 10.69 -14.56
N GLU A 156 12.38 11.36 -14.98
CA GLU A 156 12.41 12.76 -15.41
C GLU A 156 11.57 12.97 -16.68
N GLU A 157 11.54 11.98 -17.58
CA GLU A 157 10.74 11.99 -18.80
C GLU A 157 9.26 11.67 -18.55
N THR A 158 8.95 11.07 -17.39
CA THR A 158 7.55 10.80 -17.00
C THR A 158 6.76 12.11 -16.81
N ARG A 159 7.41 13.24 -16.50
CA ARG A 159 6.74 14.55 -16.45
C ARG A 159 6.29 15.07 -17.81
N ARG A 160 6.85 14.55 -18.92
CA ARG A 160 6.56 15.03 -20.29
C ARG A 160 5.37 14.33 -20.94
N PHE A 161 4.99 13.17 -20.43
CA PHE A 161 3.80 12.42 -20.87
C PHE A 161 2.62 12.59 -19.90
N ALA A 162 2.71 13.59 -19.01
CA ALA A 162 1.76 13.93 -17.96
C ALA A 162 0.92 15.14 -18.38
#